data_AF-A0A831PQC5-F1
#
_entry.id   AF-A0A831PQC5-F1
#
_cell.length_a   1.000
_cell.length_b   1.000
_cell.length_c   1.000
_cell.angle_alpha   90.00
_cell.angle_beta   90.00
_cell.angle_gamma   90.00
#
_symmetry.space_group_name_H-M   'P 1'
#
loop_
_entity.id
_entity.type
_entity.pdbx_description
1 polymer ?
#
loop_
_entity_poly.entity_id
_entity_poly.type
_entity_poly.pdbx_seq_one_letter_code
_entity_poly.pdbx_strand_id
1 'polypeptide(L)' 'MKYIIFEDFAGHPAPILFPGRISHGEMRELVPYSTVISAGYVESAGQTLRVHGHSVSLGVRSRPEDLAVIAQHLSPEA' A
#
# COMPACT_ATOMS: atom_id res chain seq x y z
N MET A 1 0.88 -6.47 -8.09
CA MET A 1 0.96 -4.99 -8.06
C MET A 1 1.79 -4.57 -6.86
N LYS A 2 2.17 -3.29 -6.75
CA LYS A 2 2.80 -2.75 -5.55
C LYS A 2 1.80 -1.88 -4.80
N TYR A 3 2.08 -1.64 -3.52
CA TYR A 3 1.31 -0.72 -2.71
C TYR A 3 2.20 0.06 -1.75
N ILE A 4 1.71 1.23 -1.34
CA ILE A 4 2.18 1.99 -0.18
C ILE A 4 0.93 2.36 0.63
N ILE A 5 0.97 2.15 1.94
CA ILE A 5 -0.02 2.69 2.87
C ILE A 5 0.58 3.95 3.49
N PHE A 6 -0.15 5.04 3.30
CA PHE A 6 0.14 6.34 3.84
C PHE A 6 -0.71 6.61 5.08
N GLU A 7 -0.26 7.54 5.91
CA GLU A 7 -1.13 8.24 6.86
C GLU A 7 -1.64 9.52 6.19
N ASP A 8 -2.96 9.70 6.14
CA ASP A 8 -3.58 10.93 5.64
C ASP A 8 -3.52 12.06 6.68
N PHE A 9 -4.04 13.24 6.33
CA PHE A 9 -4.05 14.40 7.22
C PHE A 9 -4.91 14.23 8.49
N ALA A 10 -5.79 13.23 8.51
CA ALA A 10 -6.64 12.90 9.66
C ALA A 10 -6.06 11.73 10.48
N GLY A 11 -4.88 11.21 10.13
CA GLY A 11 -4.26 10.08 10.82
C GLY A 11 -4.75 8.71 10.34
N HIS A 12 -5.55 8.65 9.27
CA HIS A 12 -6.11 7.40 8.77
C HIS A 12 -5.20 6.74 7.73
N PRO A 13 -5.18 5.39 7.68
CA PRO A 13 -4.39 4.66 6.70
C PRO A 13 -5.02 4.73 5.30
N ALA A 14 -4.29 5.34 4.37
CA ALA A 14 -4.69 5.53 2.97
C ALA A 14 -3.82 4.66 2.03
N PRO A 15 -4.33 3.54 1.50
CA PRO A 15 -3.59 2.69 0.58
C PRO A 15 -3.58 3.25 -0.85
N ILE A 16 -2.43 3.22 -1.51
CA ILE A 16 -2.31 3.44 -2.96
C ILE A 16 -1.74 2.19 -3.62
N LEU A 17 -2.49 1.62 -4.56
CA LEU A 17 -2.09 0.47 -5.39
C LEU A 17 -1.59 0.96 -6.75
N PHE A 18 -0.47 0.43 -7.23
CA PHE A 18 0.13 0.88 -8.49
C PHE A 18 0.86 -0.23 -9.25
N PRO A 19 1.11 -0.06 -10.56
CA PRO A 19 1.80 -1.04 -11.38
C PRO A 19 3.19 -1.41 -10.84
N GLY A 20 3.56 -2.69 -10.93
CA GLY A 20 4.84 -3.19 -10.40
C GLY A 20 6.10 -2.58 -11.06
N ARG A 21 5.95 -1.95 -12.23
CA ARG A 21 7.04 -1.28 -12.95
C ARG A 21 7.53 0.02 -12.28
N ILE A 22 6.69 0.65 -11.45
CA ILE A 22 7.06 1.85 -10.70
C ILE A 22 7.69 1.41 -9.38
N SER A 23 8.80 2.02 -8.96
CA SER A 23 9.40 1.76 -7.65
C SER A 23 8.60 2.40 -6.52
N HIS A 24 8.73 1.89 -5.29
CA HIS A 24 8.09 2.51 -4.13
C HIS A 24 8.62 3.92 -3.85
N GLY A 25 9.92 4.17 -4.11
CA GLY A 25 10.52 5.50 -3.99
C GLY A 25 9.91 6.51 -4.96
N GLU A 26 9.87 6.18 -6.26
CA GLU A 26 9.25 7.04 -7.28
C GLU A 26 7.78 7.34 -6.96
N MET A 27 7.01 6.32 -6.53
CA MET A 27 5.63 6.53 -6.15
C MET A 27 5.51 7.45 -4.93
N ARG A 28 6.38 7.31 -3.93
CA ARG A 28 6.39 8.18 -2.74
C ARG A 28 6.64 9.65 -3.08
N GLU A 29 7.49 9.93 -4.05
CA GLU A 29 7.80 11.30 -4.48
C GLU A 29 6.60 12.01 -5.10
N LEU A 30 5.67 11.27 -5.70
CA LEU A 30 4.44 11.81 -6.27
C LEU A 30 3.36 12.12 -5.23
N VAL A 31 3.47 11.59 -4.00
CA VAL A 31 2.46 11.75 -2.96
C VAL A 31 2.92 12.76 -1.91
N PRO A 32 2.22 13.90 -1.75
CA PRO A 32 2.63 14.96 -0.84
C PRO A 32 2.34 14.63 0.63
N TYR A 33 3.21 15.11 1.53
CA TYR A 33 3.02 15.25 2.99
C TYR A 33 2.47 14.06 3.78
N SER A 34 2.63 12.84 3.26
CA SER A 34 2.13 11.64 3.90
C SER A 34 3.25 10.82 4.53
N THR A 35 3.04 10.43 5.78
CA THR A 35 3.90 9.47 6.48
C THR A 35 3.69 8.10 5.83
N VAL A 36 4.77 7.39 5.53
CA VAL A 36 4.67 6.02 5.02
C VAL A 36 4.53 5.08 6.22
N ILE A 37 3.42 4.36 6.29
CA ILE A 37 3.17 3.37 7.34
C ILE A 37 3.80 2.02 6.94
N SER A 38 3.54 1.58 5.71
CA SER A 38 4.01 0.30 5.19
C SER A 38 4.04 0.30 3.66
N ALA A 39 4.83 -0.60 3.08
CA ALA A 39 4.88 -0.78 1.63
C ALA A 39 5.27 -2.21 1.27
N GLY A 40 4.75 -2.68 0.14
CA GLY A 40 5.01 -4.04 -0.32
C GLY A 40 4.37 -4.36 -1.66
N TYR A 41 4.09 -5.64 -1.83
CA TYR A 41 3.48 -6.23 -3.00
C TYR A 41 2.11 -6.78 -2.63
N VAL A 42 1.16 -6.61 -3.55
CA VAL A 42 -0.15 -7.25 -3.48
C VAL A 42 -0.29 -8.21 -4.66
N GLU A 43 -0.67 -9.43 -4.37
CA GLU A 43 -0.95 -10.49 -5.33
C GLU A 43 -2.40 -10.92 -5.21
N SER A 44 -3.03 -11.20 -6.35
CA SER A 44 -4.33 -11.84 -6.38
C SER A 44 -4.14 -13.31 -6.71
N ALA A 45 -4.57 -14.18 -5.79
CA ALA A 45 -4.67 -15.62 -5.98
C ALA A 45 -6.16 -15.97 -6.10
N GLY A 46 -6.72 -15.82 -7.30
CA GLY A 46 -8.14 -16.03 -7.55
C GLY A 46 -9.00 -14.95 -6.89
N GLN A 47 -9.82 -15.35 -5.90
CA GLN A 47 -10.67 -14.42 -5.12
C GLN A 47 -9.99 -13.88 -3.86
N THR A 48 -8.75 -14.31 -3.57
CA THR A 48 -8.04 -13.93 -2.35
C THR A 48 -6.88 -13.00 -2.68
N LEU A 49 -6.78 -11.90 -1.94
CA LEU A 49 -5.63 -11.00 -1.99
C LEU A 49 -4.61 -11.39 -0.92
N ARG A 50 -3.32 -11.27 -1.26
CA ARG A 50 -2.19 -11.46 -0.34
C ARG A 50 -1.25 -10.28 -0.41
N VAL A 51 -0.81 -9.78 0.74
CA VAL A 51 0.24 -8.76 0.87
C VAL A 51 1.54 -9.40 1.37
N HIS A 52 2.68 -8.94 0.86
CA HIS A 52 3.99 -9.41 1.30
C HIS A 52 5.13 -8.47 0.88
N GLY A 53 6.36 -8.81 1.30
CA GLY A 53 7.58 -8.14 0.88
C GLY A 53 7.90 -6.87 1.67
N HIS A 54 8.85 -6.09 1.16
CA HIS A 54 9.30 -4.84 1.79
C HIS A 54 9.79 -3.86 0.74
N SER A 55 9.86 -2.59 1.10
CA SER A 55 10.48 -1.54 0.30
C SER A 55 11.84 -1.16 0.91
N VAL A 56 12.92 -1.49 0.20
CA VAL A 56 14.28 -1.09 0.62
C VAL A 56 14.43 0.43 0.59
N SER A 57 13.92 1.10 -0.46
CA SER A 57 14.06 2.55 -0.63
C SER A 57 13.31 3.35 0.43
N LEU A 58 12.22 2.81 0.99
CA LEU A 58 11.42 3.47 2.01
C LEU A 58 11.70 2.95 3.43
N GLY A 59 12.53 1.91 3.59
CA GLY A 59 12.85 1.33 4.90
C GLY A 59 11.66 0.68 5.63
N VAL A 60 10.55 0.40 4.94
CA VAL A 60 9.33 -0.15 5.52
C VAL A 60 8.99 -1.53 4.93
N ARG A 61 8.18 -2.31 5.66
CA ARG A 61 7.81 -3.67 5.30
C ARG A 61 6.28 -3.83 5.25
N SER A 62 5.82 -4.78 4.43
CA SER A 62 4.44 -5.23 4.41
C SER A 62 4.05 -5.89 5.73
N ARG A 63 2.88 -5.53 6.26
CA ARG A 63 2.34 -6.06 7.51
C ARG A 63 1.07 -6.86 7.25
N PRO A 64 0.74 -7.87 8.08
CA PRO A 64 -0.50 -8.62 7.92
C PRO A 64 -1.77 -7.76 7.91
N GLU A 65 -1.81 -6.69 8.72
CA GLU A 65 -2.93 -5.75 8.79
C GLU A 65 -3.16 -4.94 7.50
N ASP A 66 -2.15 -4.80 6.64
CA ASP A 66 -2.24 -4.01 5.41
C ASP A 66 -3.29 -4.59 4.44
N LEU A 67 -3.49 -5.91 4.47
CA LEU A 67 -4.50 -6.58 3.66
C LEU A 67 -5.91 -6.09 4.02
N ALA A 68 -6.21 -5.94 5.31
CA ALA A 68 -7.50 -5.46 5.77
C ALA A 68 -7.74 -4.00 5.38
N VAL A 69 -6.71 -3.15 5.46
CA VAL A 69 -6.77 -1.75 5.02
C VAL A 69 -7.07 -1.66 3.52
N ILE A 70 -6.34 -2.44 2.71
CA ILE A 70 -6.53 -2.46 1.25
C ILE A 70 -7.92 -3.00 0.89
N ALA A 71 -8.35 -4.10 1.51
CA ALA A 71 -9.66 -4.70 1.22
C ALA A 71 -10.83 -3.76 1.55
N GLN A 72 -10.74 -2.99 2.63
CA GLN A 72 -11.75 -1.98 2.99
C GLN A 72 -11.92 -0.93 1.88
N HIS A 73 -10.82 -0.47 1.28
CA HIS A 73 -10.85 0.55 0.22
C HIS A 73 -11.19 0.00 -1.17
N LEU A 74 -11.11 -1.31 -1.38
CA LEU A 74 -11.53 -1.97 -2.62
C LEU A 74 -13.01 -2.38 -2.61
N SER A 75 -13.65 -2.37 -1.45
CA SER A 75 -15.07 -2.65 -1.33
C SER A 75 -15.85 -1.46 -1.92
N PRO A 76 -16.85 -1.69 -2.80
CA PRO A 76 -17.73 -0.61 -3.26
C PRO A 76 -18.35 0.09 -2.04
N GLU A 77 -18.43 1.41 -2.05
CA GLU A 77 -19.32 2.11 -1.11
C GLU A 77 -20.73 1.52 -1.26
N ALA A 78 -21.34 1.14 -0.15
CA ALA A 78 -22.70 0.60 -0.10
C ALA A 78 -23.75 1.68 -0.39
#